data_AF-A0A7C5I8U5-F1
#
_entry.id   AF-A0A7C5I8U5-F1
#
_cell.length_a   1.000
_cell.length_b   1.000
_cell.length_c   1.000
_cell.angle_alpha   90.00
_cell.angle_beta   90.00
_cell.angle_gamma   90.00
#
_symmetry.space_group_name_H-M   'P 1'
#
loop_
_entity.id
_entity.type
_entity.pdbx_description
1 polymer ?
#
loop_
_entity_poly.entity_id
_entity_poly.type
_entity_poly.pdbx_seq_one_letter_code
_entity_poly.pdbx_strand_id
1 'polypeptide(L)'
;MSADPLLLTATFHETVWGVQDLSPWFDSPGGRIGEVWFESPQLDRLPILVKFIFTSDRLSVQVHPDDAYARQIEGAAGGKTEMWCVLRAAPGAKLAAGFVEPISLERARQAAQSGEIEQLLRWWPVEAGQVYLLPAGTVHALGAGITVCEIQQNNQITYRLYDYGRPRELHLEKALAVAHLGP
;
A
#
# COMPACT_ATOMS: atom_id res chain seq x y z
N MET A 1 -27.79 -2.64 19.44
CA MET A 1 -27.12 -2.97 18.17
C MET A 1 -27.76 -4.25 17.67
N SER A 2 -28.15 -4.34 16.38
CA SER A 2 -28.65 -5.61 15.83
C SER A 2 -27.58 -6.69 15.99
N ALA A 3 -28.00 -7.92 16.27
CA ALA A 3 -27.12 -9.08 16.37
C ALA A 3 -26.74 -9.66 15.00
N ASP A 4 -27.33 -9.14 13.92
CA ASP A 4 -27.07 -9.61 12.57
C ASP A 4 -25.70 -9.13 12.05
N PRO A 5 -24.96 -9.98 11.32
CA PRO A 5 -23.70 -9.57 10.70
C PRO A 5 -23.90 -8.40 9.74
N LEU A 6 -23.01 -7.41 9.83
CA LEU A 6 -22.90 -6.36 8.82
C LEU A 6 -22.22 -6.92 7.57
N LEU A 7 -22.97 -7.04 6.47
CA LEU A 7 -22.41 -7.47 5.19
C LEU A 7 -21.67 -6.31 4.50
N LEU A 8 -20.53 -6.64 3.89
CA LEU A 8 -19.73 -5.72 3.09
C LEU A 8 -19.92 -6.00 1.60
N THR A 9 -19.91 -4.95 0.79
CA THR A 9 -19.95 -5.00 -0.66
C THR A 9 -18.54 -4.83 -1.23
N ALA A 10 -18.22 -5.58 -2.28
CA ALA A 10 -16.98 -5.44 -3.03
C ALA A 10 -17.12 -4.33 -4.11
N THR A 11 -16.29 -3.30 -4.04
CA THR A 11 -16.16 -2.23 -5.03
C THR A 11 -14.85 -2.39 -5.81
N PHE A 12 -14.88 -2.34 -7.14
CA PHE A 12 -13.74 -2.64 -8.00
C PHE A 12 -13.10 -1.35 -8.55
N HIS A 13 -11.78 -1.24 -8.47
CA HIS A 13 -11.03 -0.06 -8.90
C HIS A 13 -9.96 -0.43 -9.93
N GLU A 14 -10.04 0.19 -11.10
CA GLU A 14 -9.03 0.05 -12.15
C GLU A 14 -7.76 0.83 -11.83
N THR A 15 -6.61 0.22 -12.14
CA THR A 15 -5.31 0.87 -11.96
C THR A 15 -4.35 0.50 -13.09
N VAL A 16 -3.31 1.31 -13.28
CA VAL A 16 -2.26 1.05 -14.30
C VAL A 16 -1.46 -0.23 -14.04
N TRP A 17 -1.46 -0.71 -12.81
CA TRP A 17 -0.80 -1.92 -12.36
C TRP A 17 -1.78 -3.08 -12.13
N GLY A 18 -3.07 -2.89 -12.40
CA GLY A 18 -4.10 -3.90 -12.20
C GLY A 18 -3.98 -5.10 -13.15
N VAL A 19 -4.70 -6.16 -12.80
CA VAL A 19 -4.75 -7.44 -13.53
C VAL A 19 -6.14 -7.65 -14.16
N GLN A 20 -6.24 -8.59 -15.09
CA GLN A 20 -7.53 -9.01 -15.66
C GLN A 20 -8.11 -10.24 -14.95
N ASP A 21 -7.23 -11.12 -14.44
CA ASP A 21 -7.63 -12.36 -13.76
C ASP A 21 -7.67 -12.16 -12.24
N LEU A 22 -8.88 -12.15 -11.68
CA LEU A 22 -9.15 -12.02 -10.23
C LEU A 22 -9.44 -13.37 -9.56
N SER A 23 -9.31 -14.47 -10.29
CA SER A 23 -9.61 -15.81 -9.78
C SER A 23 -8.71 -16.15 -8.59
N PRO A 24 -9.16 -16.98 -7.62
CA PRO A 24 -10.49 -17.57 -7.53
C PRO A 24 -11.50 -16.70 -6.78
N TRP A 25 -11.15 -15.45 -6.43
CA TRP A 25 -11.93 -14.65 -5.48
C TRP A 25 -13.10 -13.93 -6.11
N PHE A 26 -12.94 -13.46 -7.35
CA PHE A 26 -13.96 -12.72 -8.06
C PHE A 26 -14.00 -13.12 -9.53
N ASP A 27 -15.19 -13.03 -10.12
CA ASP A 27 -15.33 -12.95 -11.56
C ASP A 27 -14.76 -11.61 -12.03
N SER A 28 -14.07 -11.61 -13.18
CA SER A 28 -13.51 -10.38 -13.73
C SER A 28 -14.62 -9.45 -14.23
N PRO A 29 -14.74 -8.20 -13.72
CA PRO A 29 -15.72 -7.24 -14.23
C PRO A 29 -15.30 -6.63 -15.58
N GLY A 30 -14.18 -7.06 -16.16
CA GLY A 30 -13.50 -6.39 -17.28
C GLY A 30 -12.49 -5.33 -16.79
N GLY A 31 -11.74 -4.76 -17.73
CA GLY A 31 -10.70 -3.76 -17.41
C GLY A 31 -9.47 -4.35 -16.71
N ARG A 32 -8.64 -3.48 -16.11
CA ARG A 32 -7.47 -3.89 -15.31
C ARG A 32 -7.68 -3.49 -13.85
N ILE A 33 -8.18 -4.41 -13.05
CA ILE A 33 -8.50 -4.18 -11.65
C ILE A 33 -7.23 -4.27 -10.80
N GLY A 34 -6.93 -3.19 -10.07
CA GLY A 34 -5.84 -3.15 -9.10
C GLY A 34 -6.32 -3.36 -7.68
N GLU A 35 -7.47 -2.78 -7.32
CA GLU A 35 -7.97 -2.85 -5.95
C GLU A 35 -9.44 -3.28 -5.94
N VAL A 36 -9.80 -4.11 -4.96
CA VAL A 36 -11.19 -4.42 -4.62
C VAL A 36 -11.40 -4.06 -3.15
N TRP A 37 -12.30 -3.13 -2.89
CA TRP A 37 -12.54 -2.58 -1.55
C TRP A 37 -13.77 -3.18 -0.95
N PHE A 38 -13.72 -3.49 0.35
CA PHE A 38 -14.87 -4.00 1.09
C PHE A 38 -15.48 -2.87 1.93
N GLU A 39 -16.61 -2.37 1.47
CA GLU A 39 -17.29 -1.20 2.03
C GLU A 39 -18.69 -1.57 2.52
N SER A 40 -19.27 -0.77 3.40
CA SER A 40 -20.67 -0.96 3.82
C SER A 40 -21.52 0.21 3.34
N PRO A 41 -22.62 -0.03 2.62
CA PRO A 41 -23.58 1.04 2.29
C PRO A 41 -24.37 1.53 3.51
N GLN A 42 -24.24 0.86 4.66
CA GLN A 42 -25.02 1.12 5.88
C GLN A 42 -24.24 1.92 6.93
N LEU A 43 -22.93 2.05 6.76
CA LEU A 43 -22.06 2.81 7.67
C LEU A 43 -21.24 3.83 6.88
N ASP A 44 -21.21 5.06 7.39
CA ASP A 44 -20.37 6.12 6.81
C ASP A 44 -18.88 5.76 6.85
N ARG A 45 -18.45 5.04 7.90
CA ARG A 45 -17.04 4.62 8.06
C ARG A 45 -16.87 3.43 9.00
N LEU A 46 -16.08 2.44 8.57
CA LEU A 46 -15.56 1.37 9.41
C LEU A 46 -14.24 1.79 10.09
N PRO A 47 -13.85 1.20 11.24
CA PRO A 47 -12.57 1.51 11.89
C PRO A 47 -11.35 1.10 11.04
N ILE A 48 -11.52 0.09 10.20
CA ILE A 48 -10.52 -0.41 9.26
C ILE A 48 -11.06 -0.39 7.83
N LEU A 49 -10.15 -0.38 6.86
CA LEU A 49 -10.45 -0.63 5.46
C LEU A 49 -9.77 -1.94 5.07
N VAL A 50 -10.52 -2.83 4.43
CA VAL A 50 -10.01 -4.08 3.88
C VAL A 50 -10.05 -4.00 2.37
N LYS A 51 -8.96 -4.41 1.73
CA LYS A 51 -8.84 -4.43 0.28
C LYS A 51 -8.19 -5.71 -0.20
N PHE A 52 -8.56 -6.17 -1.39
CA PHE A 52 -7.68 -7.03 -2.17
C PHE A 52 -6.91 -6.19 -3.17
N ILE A 53 -5.60 -6.37 -3.24
CA ILE A 53 -4.71 -5.67 -4.15
C ILE A 53 -4.11 -6.69 -5.12
N PHE A 54 -4.18 -6.41 -6.42
CA PHE A 54 -3.74 -7.29 -7.50
C PHE A 54 -2.68 -6.61 -8.36
N THR A 55 -1.45 -7.11 -8.37
CA THR A 55 -0.33 -6.44 -9.05
C THR A 55 0.15 -7.19 -10.29
N SER A 56 0.07 -6.53 -11.45
CA SER A 56 0.78 -6.92 -12.69
C SER A 56 2.12 -6.20 -12.83
N ASP A 57 2.29 -5.08 -12.14
CA ASP A 57 3.51 -4.30 -12.07
C ASP A 57 3.68 -3.77 -10.64
N ARG A 58 4.88 -3.29 -10.32
CA ARG A 58 5.21 -2.71 -9.02
C ARG A 58 4.42 -1.43 -8.74
N LEU A 59 3.92 -1.32 -7.51
CA LEU A 59 3.35 -0.10 -6.96
C LEU A 59 4.47 0.90 -6.64
N SER A 60 4.09 2.16 -6.43
CA SER A 60 5.04 3.20 -6.07
C SER A 60 5.79 2.91 -4.78
N VAL A 61 7.01 3.43 -4.66
CA VAL A 61 7.68 3.56 -3.36
C VAL A 61 6.96 4.64 -2.56
N GLN A 62 6.47 4.26 -1.39
CA GLN A 62 5.57 5.10 -0.61
C GLN A 62 5.77 4.94 0.90
N VAL A 63 5.17 5.86 1.65
CA VAL A 63 5.14 5.87 3.11
C VAL A 63 3.83 6.48 3.59
N HIS A 64 3.42 6.10 4.80
CA HIS A 64 2.19 6.53 5.43
C HIS A 64 2.47 7.26 6.75
N PRO A 65 1.72 8.33 7.07
CA PRO A 65 1.85 9.02 8.35
C PRO A 65 1.26 8.21 9.51
N ASP A 66 1.71 8.51 10.71
CA ASP A 66 1.07 8.08 11.94
C ASP A 66 -0.19 8.92 12.25
N ASP A 67 -0.87 8.58 13.35
CA ASP A 67 -2.07 9.28 13.80
C ASP A 67 -1.84 10.76 14.11
N ALA A 68 -0.70 11.09 14.71
CA ALA A 68 -0.40 12.46 15.14
C ALA A 68 -0.19 13.37 13.92
N TYR A 69 0.66 12.95 12.99
CA TYR A 69 0.94 13.68 11.76
C TYR A 69 -0.33 13.79 10.90
N ALA A 70 -1.09 12.70 10.74
CA ALA A 70 -2.31 12.72 9.94
C ALA A 70 -3.37 13.69 10.49
N ARG A 71 -3.54 13.78 11.82
CA ARG A 71 -4.46 14.76 12.44
C ARG A 71 -3.97 16.19 12.27
N GLN A 72 -2.69 16.44 12.50
CA GLN A 72 -2.14 17.79 12.50
C GLN A 72 -2.00 18.37 11.08
N ILE A 73 -1.59 17.55 10.11
CA ILE A 73 -1.20 18.01 8.77
C ILE A 73 -2.28 17.77 7.72
N GLU A 74 -3.04 16.67 7.83
CA GLU A 74 -4.09 16.33 6.85
C GLU A 74 -5.51 16.55 7.39
N GLY A 75 -5.66 16.89 8.68
CA GLY A 75 -6.97 16.97 9.33
C GLY A 75 -7.71 15.63 9.40
N ALA A 76 -7.00 14.51 9.21
CA ALA A 76 -7.61 13.18 9.16
C ALA A 76 -7.79 12.58 10.56
N ALA A 77 -8.72 11.63 10.70
CA ALA A 77 -9.01 11.02 12.01
C ALA A 77 -7.86 10.16 12.59
N GLY A 78 -6.97 9.65 11.73
CA GLY A 78 -5.83 8.80 12.10
C GLY A 78 -4.89 8.59 10.93
N GLY A 79 -3.77 7.92 11.17
CA GLY A 79 -2.73 7.60 10.20
C GLY A 79 -3.10 6.41 9.33
N LYS A 80 -2.06 5.74 8.80
CA LYS A 80 -2.23 4.51 8.03
C LYS A 80 -1.10 3.52 8.31
N THR A 81 -1.26 2.76 9.39
CA THR A 81 -0.63 1.44 9.54
C THR A 81 -1.44 0.41 8.77
N GLU A 82 -0.74 -0.51 8.12
CA GLU A 82 -1.35 -1.57 7.31
C GLU A 82 -0.69 -2.93 7.52
N MET A 83 -1.40 -3.97 7.11
CA MET A 83 -0.95 -5.35 7.13
C MET A 83 -1.31 -6.00 5.81
N TRP A 84 -0.37 -6.72 5.21
CA TRP A 84 -0.56 -7.47 3.99
C TRP A 84 -0.54 -8.97 4.29
N CYS A 85 -1.65 -9.63 4.04
CA CYS A 85 -1.74 -11.09 3.99
C CYS A 85 -1.58 -11.52 2.53
N VAL A 86 -0.49 -12.20 2.20
CA VAL A 86 -0.19 -12.66 0.83
C VAL A 86 -1.12 -13.80 0.46
N LEU A 87 -2.00 -13.56 -0.51
CA LEU A 87 -2.96 -14.55 -1.00
C LEU A 87 -2.39 -15.35 -2.18
N ARG A 88 -1.60 -14.70 -3.04
CA ARG A 88 -0.90 -15.30 -4.17
C ARG A 88 0.42 -14.57 -4.42
N ALA A 89 1.44 -15.34 -4.80
CA ALA A 89 2.73 -14.81 -5.23
C ALA A 89 3.22 -15.61 -6.45
N ALA A 90 3.57 -14.92 -7.54
CA ALA A 90 4.24 -15.52 -8.68
C ALA A 90 5.71 -15.85 -8.35
N PRO A 91 6.37 -16.76 -9.09
CA PRO A 91 7.80 -17.02 -8.91
C PRO A 91 8.63 -15.74 -8.99
N GLY A 92 9.48 -15.51 -8.00
CA GLY A 92 10.32 -14.30 -7.90
C GLY A 92 9.61 -13.05 -7.42
N ALA A 93 8.32 -13.14 -7.05
CA ALA A 93 7.59 -12.04 -6.46
C ALA A 93 8.22 -11.61 -5.12
N LYS A 94 8.21 -10.31 -4.88
CA LYS A 94 8.85 -9.69 -3.73
C LYS A 94 8.15 -8.40 -3.34
N LEU A 95 8.22 -8.05 -2.05
CA LEU A 95 7.80 -6.74 -1.54
C LEU A 95 8.99 -6.03 -0.90
N ALA A 96 8.93 -4.71 -0.84
CA ALA A 96 9.91 -3.89 -0.15
C ALA A 96 9.33 -3.36 1.16
N ALA A 97 10.10 -3.42 2.25
CA ALA A 97 9.77 -2.81 3.52
C ALA A 97 11.05 -2.44 4.27
N GLY A 98 11.20 -1.17 4.60
CA GLY A 98 12.39 -0.61 5.24
C GLY A 98 13.58 -0.46 4.28
N PHE A 99 14.62 0.21 4.74
CA PHE A 99 15.88 0.34 4.00
C PHE A 99 16.82 -0.84 4.30
N VAL A 100 17.77 -1.12 3.42
CA VAL A 100 18.78 -2.17 3.68
C VAL A 100 19.66 -1.79 4.87
N GLU A 101 19.98 -0.50 4.98
CA GLU A 101 20.80 0.14 6.01
C GLU A 101 20.23 1.55 6.32
N PRO A 102 20.61 2.17 7.45
CA PRO A 102 20.24 3.55 7.73
C PRO A 102 20.75 4.53 6.67
N ILE A 103 19.90 5.46 6.22
CA ILE A 103 20.26 6.51 5.27
C ILE A 103 19.94 7.90 5.82
N SER A 104 20.66 8.92 5.34
CA SER A 104 20.35 10.31 5.68
C SER A 104 19.11 10.82 4.94
N LEU A 105 18.46 11.84 5.50
CA LEU A 105 17.34 12.55 4.87
C LEU A 105 17.70 13.11 3.50
N GLU A 106 18.92 13.67 3.38
CA GLU A 106 19.43 14.20 2.12
C GLU A 106 19.60 13.09 1.07
N ARG A 107 20.16 11.95 1.47
CA ARG A 107 20.33 10.80 0.59
C ARG A 107 18.99 10.25 0.12
N ALA A 108 18.01 10.13 1.03
CA ALA A 108 16.66 9.71 0.70
C ALA A 108 16.00 10.65 -0.33
N ARG A 109 16.14 11.97 -0.16
CA ARG A 109 15.60 12.97 -1.11
C ARG A 109 16.22 12.82 -2.50
N GLN A 110 17.55 12.76 -2.58
CA GLN A 110 18.27 12.62 -3.86
C GLN A 110 17.90 11.31 -4.56
N ALA A 111 17.85 10.20 -3.81
CA ALA A 111 17.52 8.88 -4.33
C ALA A 111 16.06 8.80 -4.82
N ALA A 112 15.12 9.49 -4.15
CA ALA A 112 13.72 9.56 -4.58
C ALA A 112 13.58 10.31 -5.92
N GLN A 113 14.35 11.39 -6.11
CA GLN A 113 14.35 12.17 -7.35
C GLN A 113 15.01 11.44 -8.51
N SER A 114 16.11 10.71 -8.26
CA SER A 114 16.81 9.94 -9.29
C SER A 114 16.16 8.58 -9.59
N GLY A 115 15.31 8.07 -8.70
CA GLY A 115 14.74 6.73 -8.75
C GLY A 115 15.61 5.64 -8.09
N GLU A 116 16.80 5.98 -7.62
CA GLU A 116 17.70 5.07 -6.92
C GLU A 116 17.11 4.57 -5.59
N ILE A 117 16.12 5.27 -5.02
CA ILE A 117 15.48 4.93 -3.74
C ILE A 117 15.01 3.46 -3.71
N GLU A 118 14.56 2.93 -4.84
CA GLU A 118 14.11 1.53 -4.96
C GLU A 118 15.20 0.52 -4.62
N GLN A 119 16.44 0.82 -4.99
CA GLN A 119 17.61 -0.06 -4.79
C GLN A 119 18.10 -0.02 -3.34
N LEU A 120 17.73 1.04 -2.60
CA LEU A 120 18.07 1.20 -1.18
C LEU A 120 17.10 0.46 -0.26
N LEU A 121 15.95 0.01 -0.79
CA LEU A 121 14.95 -0.72 0.00
C LEU A 121 15.34 -2.18 0.19
N ARG A 122 14.95 -2.73 1.35
CA ARG A 122 15.05 -4.15 1.62
C ARG A 122 13.89 -4.88 0.94
N TRP A 123 14.23 -5.68 -0.07
CA TRP A 123 13.29 -6.51 -0.79
C TRP A 123 13.24 -7.93 -0.20
N TRP A 124 12.03 -8.37 0.13
CA TRP A 124 11.73 -9.67 0.72
C TRP A 124 11.06 -10.55 -0.33
N PRO A 125 11.55 -11.77 -0.60
CA PRO A 125 10.79 -12.74 -1.39
C PRO A 125 9.49 -13.08 -0.64
N VAL A 126 8.41 -13.26 -1.39
CA VAL A 126 7.09 -13.53 -0.82
C VAL A 126 6.49 -14.84 -1.32
N GLU A 127 5.75 -15.49 -0.45
CA GLU A 127 4.99 -16.72 -0.70
C GLU A 127 3.57 -16.57 -0.15
N ALA A 128 2.62 -17.29 -0.74
CA ALA A 128 1.24 -17.29 -0.26
C ALA A 128 1.14 -17.81 1.19
N GLY A 129 0.30 -17.15 1.99
CA GLY A 129 0.11 -17.44 3.41
C GLY A 129 1.00 -16.60 4.35
N GLN A 130 1.99 -15.87 3.83
CA GLN A 130 2.81 -14.97 4.64
C GLN A 130 2.06 -13.67 4.99
N VAL A 131 2.44 -13.07 6.12
CA VAL A 131 1.83 -11.84 6.63
C VAL A 131 2.91 -10.83 6.97
N TYR A 132 2.72 -9.60 6.53
CA TYR A 132 3.65 -8.48 6.75
C TYR A 132 2.91 -7.32 7.40
N LEU A 133 3.36 -6.90 8.58
CA LEU A 133 2.89 -5.66 9.21
C LEU A 133 3.77 -4.51 8.73
N LEU A 134 3.16 -3.41 8.32
CA LEU A 134 3.79 -2.18 7.88
C LEU A 134 3.32 -1.04 8.79
N PRO A 135 4.02 -0.81 9.92
CA PRO A 135 3.76 0.34 10.77
C PRO A 135 3.88 1.64 9.97
N ALA A 136 3.07 2.65 10.34
CA ALA A 136 3.23 4.00 9.82
C ALA A 136 4.70 4.47 9.91
N GLY A 137 5.14 5.22 8.91
CA GLY A 137 6.53 5.63 8.71
C GLY A 137 7.42 4.63 7.97
N THR A 138 7.01 3.36 7.83
CA THR A 138 7.77 2.38 7.05
C THR A 138 7.74 2.74 5.57
N VAL A 139 8.91 2.94 4.94
CA VAL A 139 8.99 3.07 3.48
C VAL A 139 8.85 1.69 2.85
N HIS A 140 7.91 1.53 1.92
CA HIS A 140 7.56 0.24 1.35
C HIS A 140 7.11 0.34 -0.11
N ALA A 141 7.06 -0.81 -0.78
CA ALA A 141 6.49 -0.97 -2.11
C ALA A 141 6.04 -2.42 -2.32
N LEU A 142 4.89 -2.62 -2.97
CA LEU A 142 4.43 -3.94 -3.39
C LEU A 142 4.93 -4.22 -4.81
N GLY A 143 5.65 -5.34 -4.99
CA GLY A 143 6.15 -5.75 -6.31
C GLY A 143 5.04 -6.32 -7.21
N ALA A 144 5.43 -6.68 -8.43
CA ALA A 144 4.56 -7.32 -9.41
C ALA A 144 4.28 -8.79 -9.08
N GLY A 145 3.16 -9.32 -9.58
CA GLY A 145 2.80 -10.74 -9.48
C GLY A 145 2.32 -11.14 -8.08
N ILE A 146 1.81 -10.20 -7.29
CA ILE A 146 1.34 -10.44 -5.92
C ILE A 146 -0.16 -10.13 -5.84
N THR A 147 -0.90 -10.98 -5.14
CA THR A 147 -2.21 -10.64 -4.60
C THR A 147 -2.14 -10.61 -3.09
N VAL A 148 -2.55 -9.51 -2.47
CA VAL A 148 -2.64 -9.39 -1.01
C VAL A 148 -4.05 -9.03 -0.57
N CYS A 149 -4.45 -9.51 0.62
CA CYS A 149 -5.49 -8.88 1.42
C CYS A 149 -4.79 -7.82 2.29
N GLU A 150 -5.02 -6.56 1.98
CA GLU A 150 -4.56 -5.43 2.78
C GLU A 150 -5.61 -5.09 3.84
N ILE A 151 -5.18 -5.05 5.09
CA ILE A 151 -5.98 -4.60 6.23
C ILE A 151 -5.29 -3.38 6.80
N GLN A 152 -5.95 -2.23 6.74
CA GLN A 152 -5.36 -0.95 7.11
C GLN A 152 -6.29 -0.14 8.01
N GLN A 153 -5.74 0.83 8.74
CA GLN A 153 -6.57 1.91 9.29
C GLN A 153 -7.39 2.52 8.14
N ASN A 154 -8.65 2.89 8.39
CA ASN A 154 -9.54 3.36 7.32
C ASN A 154 -9.19 4.78 6.85
N ASN A 155 -8.05 4.95 6.18
CA ASN A 155 -7.56 6.20 5.61
C ASN A 155 -6.75 5.93 4.34
N GLN A 156 -6.76 6.87 3.41
CA GLN A 156 -6.09 6.73 2.12
C GLN A 156 -4.80 7.55 1.99
N ILE A 157 -4.36 8.24 3.05
CA ILE A 157 -3.16 9.09 2.97
C ILE A 157 -1.95 8.26 2.55
N THR A 158 -1.39 8.61 1.40
CA THR A 158 -0.22 7.95 0.81
C THR A 158 0.74 9.01 0.32
N TYR A 159 1.95 9.04 0.87
CA TYR A 159 3.01 9.92 0.38
C TYR A 159 3.96 9.15 -0.50
N ARG A 160 4.00 9.55 -1.76
CA ARG A 160 4.79 8.88 -2.80
C ARG A 160 6.18 9.45 -2.88
N LEU A 161 7.19 8.60 -2.77
CA LEU A 161 8.61 8.94 -2.94
C LEU A 161 9.05 8.76 -4.39
N TYR A 162 8.63 7.67 -5.05
CA TYR A 162 9.01 7.37 -6.41
C TYR A 162 7.95 6.55 -7.15
N ASP A 163 7.78 6.80 -8.45
CA ASP A 163 6.74 6.16 -9.26
C ASP A 163 7.17 5.73 -10.67
N TYR A 164 8.46 5.48 -10.88
CA TYR A 164 8.94 4.92 -12.14
C TYR A 164 8.63 5.79 -13.37
N GLY A 165 8.61 7.11 -13.19
CA GLY A 165 8.30 8.08 -14.25
C GLY A 165 6.83 8.16 -14.67
N ARG A 166 5.92 7.47 -13.97
CA ARG A 166 4.47 7.61 -14.20
C ARG A 166 4.01 9.04 -13.82
N PRO A 167 3.05 9.64 -14.55
CA PRO A 167 2.62 11.03 -14.35
C PRO A 167 1.67 11.17 -13.15
N ARG A 168 2.09 10.69 -11.98
CA ARG A 168 1.38 10.83 -10.70
C ARG A 168 2.20 11.67 -9.75
N GLU A 169 1.51 12.39 -8.88
CA GLU A 169 2.13 13.28 -7.90
C GLU A 169 3.08 12.52 -6.95
N LEU A 170 4.25 13.14 -6.73
CA LEU A 170 5.18 12.76 -5.67
C LEU A 170 5.01 13.74 -4.51
N HIS A 171 5.14 13.23 -3.29
CA HIS A 171 4.86 13.98 -2.06
C HIS A 171 6.12 14.08 -1.20
N LEU A 172 7.26 14.45 -1.82
CA LEU A 172 8.59 14.25 -1.23
C LEU A 172 8.74 14.87 0.17
N GLU A 173 8.32 16.11 0.37
CA GLU A 173 8.48 16.77 1.67
C GLU A 173 7.63 16.12 2.76
N LYS A 174 6.36 15.75 2.46
CA LYS A 174 5.50 15.04 3.41
C LYS A 174 6.00 13.61 3.66
N ALA A 175 6.45 12.91 2.63
CA ALA A 175 6.99 11.56 2.73
C ALA A 175 8.23 11.53 3.65
N LEU A 176 9.18 12.42 3.40
CA LEU A 176 10.43 12.49 4.15
C LEU A 176 10.22 12.97 5.60
N ALA A 177 9.15 13.72 5.87
CA ALA A 177 8.80 14.14 7.23
C ALA A 177 8.31 12.99 8.12
N VAL A 178 7.79 11.91 7.53
CA VAL A 178 7.23 10.76 8.28
C VAL A 178 8.03 9.47 8.10
N ALA A 179 8.99 9.44 7.18
CA ALA A 179 9.74 8.23 6.85
C ALA A 179 10.72 7.82 7.96
N HIS A 180 10.66 6.55 8.34
CA HIS A 180 11.74 5.88 9.04
C HIS A 180 12.83 5.53 8.02
N LEU A 181 13.99 6.18 8.15
CA LEU A 181 15.11 6.06 7.21
C LEU A 181 16.10 4.96 7.62
N GLY A 182 15.59 3.88 8.19
CA GLY A 182 16.36 2.73 8.66
C GLY A 182 15.74 1.40 8.22
N PRO A 183 16.35 0.28 8.64
CA PRO A 183 15.80 -1.06 8.44
C PRO A 183 14.42 -1.26 9.05
#